data_AF-A0A672Q999-F1
#
_entry.id   AF-A0A672Q999-F1
#
_cell.length_a   1.000
_cell.length_b   1.000
_cell.length_c   1.000
_cell.angle_alpha   90.00
_cell.angle_beta   90.00
_cell.angle_gamma   90.00
#
_symmetry.space_group_name_H-M   'P 1'
#
loop_
_entity.id
_entity.type
_entity.pdbx_description
1 polymer ?
#
loop_
_entity_poly.entity_id
_entity_poly.type
_entity_poly.pdbx_seq_one_letter_code
_entity_poly.pdbx_strand_id
1 'polypeptide(L)'
;LQWDIVYVTATFPYVVLIILLVRGVTLPGAYDGIMYYVKPDWSKLGEAQVWIDAGTQIFFSYAIGLGALTALGSYNRFNNDCYKDAFVLAFINSGTSFFSGFVVFSILGFMASEQGVDISKVAESGPGLAFIAYPKAVSMMPVAPVWAALFFIMLLLLGMDSQFVGVEGFVTGILDLFPGKYYMRYQREIAVAICCLLCFIIDLSMVTQGGMYVFQLFDYYSASGMTLLWQAFWECVVVAWVYGADRFMDDIARMIGYRPFPWIKWCWSFITPCVCMGIFLFHLLNYKPLTYNNVYVYPWWGEVIGWCLALSSMLCIPVSLVYKLAGAKGTFRERWENLTKPVWGAHHLEYMAPDTDIKSLASLSPGTEENKVIIFESVM
;
A
#
# COMPACT_ATOMS: atom_id res chain seq x y z
N LEU A 1 7.37 -10.72 -19.69
CA LEU A 1 6.92 -9.44 -20.29
C LEU A 1 6.53 -8.40 -19.25
N GLN A 2 5.52 -8.62 -18.39
CA GLN A 2 5.12 -7.61 -17.38
C GLN A 2 6.23 -7.28 -16.37
N TRP A 3 6.96 -8.29 -15.87
CA TRP A 3 8.09 -8.11 -14.94
C TRP A 3 9.36 -7.55 -15.58
N ASP A 4 9.51 -7.68 -16.91
CA ASP A 4 10.70 -7.20 -17.62
C ASP A 4 10.73 -5.67 -17.69
N ILE A 5 9.54 -5.05 -17.75
CA ILE A 5 9.37 -3.60 -17.76
C ILE A 5 9.81 -3.01 -16.40
N VAL A 6 9.47 -3.70 -15.30
CA VAL A 6 9.79 -3.27 -13.92
C VAL A 6 11.29 -3.08 -13.71
N TYR A 7 12.15 -3.86 -14.37
CA TYR A 7 13.59 -3.64 -14.29
C TYR A 7 14.02 -2.27 -14.79
N VAL A 8 13.37 -1.72 -15.82
CA VAL A 8 13.68 -0.38 -16.32
C VAL A 8 12.99 0.66 -15.45
N THR A 9 11.69 0.48 -15.20
CA THR A 9 10.86 1.49 -14.56
C THR A 9 11.21 1.68 -13.08
N ALA A 10 11.59 0.61 -12.37
CA ALA A 10 11.98 0.68 -10.97
C ALA A 10 13.45 1.11 -10.77
N THR A 11 14.36 0.82 -11.71
CA THR A 11 15.80 1.17 -11.54
C THR A 11 16.14 2.56 -12.07
N PHE A 12 15.47 3.02 -13.12
CA PHE A 12 15.73 4.33 -13.71
C PHE A 12 15.58 5.49 -12.70
N PRO A 13 14.56 5.51 -11.81
CA PRO A 13 14.47 6.51 -10.76
C PRO A 13 15.72 6.60 -9.88
N TYR A 14 16.36 5.48 -9.54
CA TYR A 14 17.61 5.51 -8.76
C TYR A 14 18.76 6.16 -9.52
N VAL A 15 18.89 5.87 -10.81
CA VAL A 15 19.89 6.52 -11.68
C VAL A 15 19.66 8.04 -11.70
N VAL A 16 18.41 8.46 -11.87
CA VAL A 16 18.05 9.88 -11.90
C VAL A 16 18.28 10.54 -10.53
N LEU A 17 17.90 9.89 -9.42
CA LEU A 17 18.14 10.41 -8.07
C LEU A 17 19.64 10.61 -7.82
N ILE A 18 20.51 9.70 -8.26
CA ILE A 18 21.96 9.85 -8.14
C ILE A 18 22.45 11.04 -8.97
N ILE A 19 22.02 11.17 -10.23
CA ILE A 19 22.40 12.29 -11.11
C ILE A 19 21.94 13.62 -10.50
N LEU A 20 20.70 13.68 -10.01
CA LEU A 20 20.12 14.88 -9.39
C LEU A 20 20.78 15.20 -8.05
N LEU A 21 21.21 14.19 -7.27
CA LEU A 21 21.97 14.44 -6.05
C LEU A 21 23.32 15.09 -6.39
N VAL A 22 24.09 14.48 -7.29
CA VAL A 22 25.39 15.03 -7.72
C VAL A 22 25.21 16.46 -8.23
N ARG A 23 24.16 16.71 -9.02
CA ARG A 23 23.87 18.07 -9.45
C ARG A 23 23.50 18.98 -8.28
N GLY A 24 22.57 18.55 -7.44
CA GLY A 24 22.04 19.31 -6.31
C GLY A 24 23.12 19.77 -5.35
N VAL A 25 24.03 18.87 -4.96
CA VAL A 25 25.13 19.21 -4.03
C VAL A 25 26.19 20.14 -4.63
N THR A 26 26.26 20.28 -5.96
CA THR A 26 27.17 21.22 -6.63
C THR A 26 26.60 22.64 -6.76
N LEU A 27 25.33 22.84 -6.41
CA LEU A 27 24.68 24.14 -6.51
C LEU A 27 24.97 25.01 -5.26
N PRO A 28 25.01 26.34 -5.42
CA PRO A 28 25.11 27.24 -4.27
C PRO A 28 23.89 27.06 -3.35
N GLY A 29 24.05 27.21 -2.04
CA GLY A 29 22.95 27.04 -1.07
C GLY A 29 22.54 25.60 -0.76
N ALA A 30 23.13 24.59 -1.44
CA ALA A 30 22.79 23.19 -1.19
C ALA A 30 23.06 22.73 0.24
N TYR A 31 24.12 23.25 0.87
CA TYR A 31 24.48 22.95 2.25
C TYR A 31 23.38 23.37 3.23
N ASP A 32 22.84 24.59 3.08
CA ASP A 32 21.78 25.11 3.95
C ASP A 32 20.51 24.27 3.81
N GLY A 33 20.23 23.82 2.59
CA GLY A 33 19.12 22.92 2.32
C GLY A 33 19.24 21.56 2.99
N ILE A 34 20.40 20.90 2.83
CA ILE A 34 20.67 19.62 3.48
C ILE A 34 20.66 19.78 5.00
N MET A 35 21.23 20.86 5.53
CA MET A 35 21.21 21.13 6.96
C MET A 35 19.78 21.31 7.47
N TYR A 36 18.91 22.01 6.75
CA TYR A 36 17.50 22.12 7.11
C TYR A 36 16.79 20.76 7.14
N TYR A 37 17.13 19.85 6.23
CA TYR A 37 16.56 18.50 6.20
C TYR A 37 16.95 17.64 7.41
N VAL A 38 18.24 17.63 7.78
CA VAL A 38 18.77 16.66 8.76
C VAL A 38 18.96 17.22 10.16
N LYS A 39 18.87 18.55 10.34
CA LYS A 39 19.07 19.17 11.65
C LYS A 39 17.92 18.77 12.59
N PRO A 40 18.22 18.04 13.68
CA PRO A 40 17.17 17.56 14.57
C PRO A 40 16.62 18.70 15.43
N ASP A 41 15.30 18.74 15.57
CA ASP A 41 14.61 19.48 16.62
C ASP A 41 13.96 18.49 17.60
N TRP A 42 14.64 18.25 18.73
CA TRP A 42 14.20 17.29 19.73
C TRP A 42 12.91 17.70 20.44
N SER A 43 12.55 18.99 20.42
CA SER A 43 11.31 19.46 21.03
C SER A 43 10.07 18.88 20.33
N LYS A 44 10.19 18.60 19.02
CA LYS A 44 9.14 18.02 18.18
C LYS A 44 8.74 16.61 18.58
N LEU A 45 9.62 15.84 19.24
CA LEU A 45 9.27 14.50 19.71
C LEU A 45 8.21 14.51 20.83
N GLY A 46 8.01 15.65 21.50
CA GLY A 46 6.93 15.84 22.46
C GLY A 46 5.56 16.11 21.81
N GLU A 47 5.51 16.37 20.50
CA GLU A 47 4.28 16.64 19.77
C GLU A 47 3.66 15.33 19.27
N ALA A 48 2.45 15.02 19.71
CA ALA A 48 1.74 13.79 19.29
C ALA A 48 1.56 13.70 17.76
N GLN A 49 1.38 14.85 17.09
CA GLN A 49 1.20 14.93 15.63
C GLN A 49 2.39 14.34 14.86
N VAL A 50 3.62 14.52 15.36
CA VAL A 50 4.84 14.00 14.70
C VAL A 50 4.83 12.48 14.63
N TRP A 51 4.34 11.81 15.67
CA TRP A 51 4.23 10.35 15.70
C TRP A 51 3.10 9.81 14.81
N ILE A 52 2.03 10.60 14.68
CA ILE A 52 0.90 10.28 13.81
C ILE A 52 1.31 10.38 12.35
N ASP A 53 1.97 11.47 11.98
CA ASP A 53 2.49 11.69 10.63
C ASP A 53 3.52 10.60 10.29
N ALA A 54 4.41 10.24 11.23
CA ALA A 54 5.37 9.16 11.04
C ALA A 54 4.67 7.81 10.82
N GLY A 55 3.64 7.50 11.62
CA GLY A 55 2.88 6.25 11.49
C GLY A 55 2.13 6.19 10.15
N THR A 56 1.32 7.19 9.84
CA THR A 56 0.55 7.24 8.59
C THR A 56 1.47 7.19 7.37
N GLN A 57 2.58 7.92 7.38
CA GLN A 57 3.58 7.92 6.31
C GLN A 57 4.12 6.52 6.03
N ILE A 58 4.43 5.72 7.07
CA ILE A 58 4.92 4.36 6.88
C ILE A 58 3.84 3.46 6.29
N PHE A 59 2.60 3.48 6.81
CA PHE A 59 1.51 2.68 6.24
C PHE A 59 1.26 2.97 4.76
N PHE A 60 1.25 4.26 4.40
CA PHE A 60 1.12 4.70 3.03
C PHE A 60 2.30 4.30 2.16
N SER A 61 3.52 4.54 2.63
CA SER A 61 4.73 4.31 1.85
C SER A 61 4.90 2.85 1.45
N TYR A 62 4.42 1.91 2.27
CA TYR A 62 4.46 0.47 1.96
C TYR A 62 3.18 -0.06 1.32
N ALA A 63 2.16 0.79 1.08
CA ALA A 63 0.87 0.36 0.55
C ALA A 63 0.22 -0.78 1.37
N ILE A 64 0.42 -0.77 2.69
CA ILE A 64 -0.08 -1.83 3.59
C ILE A 64 -1.62 -1.75 3.67
N GLY A 65 -2.28 -2.91 3.60
CA GLY A 65 -3.74 -3.01 3.66
C GLY A 65 -4.45 -2.80 2.31
N LEU A 66 -3.72 -2.51 1.22
CA LEU A 66 -4.32 -2.38 -0.13
C LEU A 66 -4.49 -3.72 -0.85
N GLY A 67 -4.05 -4.84 -0.26
CA GLY A 67 -4.10 -6.18 -0.86
C GLY A 67 -3.07 -6.42 -1.98
N ALA A 68 -2.38 -5.38 -2.46
CA ALA A 68 -1.37 -5.49 -3.51
C ALA A 68 -0.20 -6.40 -3.12
N LEU A 69 0.38 -6.23 -1.92
CA LEU A 69 1.46 -7.10 -1.44
C LEU A 69 0.99 -8.56 -1.24
N THR A 70 -0.26 -8.77 -0.83
CA THR A 70 -0.85 -10.11 -0.70
C THR A 70 -0.96 -10.79 -2.06
N ALA A 71 -1.39 -10.06 -3.10
CA ALA A 71 -1.46 -10.56 -4.47
C ALA A 71 -0.06 -10.82 -5.06
N LEU A 72 0.90 -9.93 -4.84
CA LEU A 72 2.29 -10.17 -5.28
C LEU A 72 2.88 -11.40 -4.57
N GLY A 73 2.60 -11.56 -3.28
CA GLY A 73 3.02 -12.72 -2.50
C GLY A 73 2.42 -14.04 -2.99
N SER A 74 1.20 -14.03 -3.55
CA SER A 74 0.56 -15.26 -4.07
C SER A 74 1.23 -15.80 -5.35
N TYR A 75 1.99 -14.96 -6.06
CA TYR A 75 2.78 -15.39 -7.22
C TYR A 75 4.17 -15.94 -6.85
N ASN A 76 4.60 -15.79 -5.60
CA ASN A 76 5.88 -16.33 -5.16
C ASN A 76 5.85 -17.85 -5.06
N ARG A 77 7.02 -18.46 -5.16
CA ARG A 77 7.18 -19.87 -4.80
C ARG A 77 6.88 -20.04 -3.31
N PHE A 78 6.24 -21.15 -2.96
CA PHE A 78 5.85 -21.44 -1.57
C PHE A 78 7.02 -21.38 -0.59
N ASN A 79 8.21 -21.83 -1.02
CA ASN A 79 9.43 -21.86 -0.22
C ASN A 79 10.34 -20.63 -0.39
N ASN A 80 9.83 -19.54 -0.97
CA ASN A 80 10.56 -18.29 -1.04
C ASN A 80 10.71 -17.68 0.37
N ASP A 81 11.90 -17.15 0.67
CA ASP A 81 12.20 -16.54 1.97
C ASP A 81 11.58 -15.14 2.09
N CYS A 82 10.25 -15.09 2.19
CA CYS A 82 9.48 -13.85 2.28
C CYS A 82 9.83 -13.03 3.54
N TYR A 83 10.38 -13.67 4.56
CA TYR A 83 10.81 -13.02 5.79
C TYR A 83 12.04 -12.13 5.54
N LYS A 84 13.03 -12.62 4.79
CA LYS A 84 14.17 -11.79 4.36
C LYS A 84 13.73 -10.70 3.39
N ASP A 85 12.88 -11.03 2.43
CA ASP A 85 12.40 -10.07 1.44
C ASP A 85 11.69 -8.89 2.10
N ALA A 86 10.90 -9.14 3.15
CA ALA A 86 10.21 -8.09 3.90
C ALA A 86 11.19 -7.08 4.54
N PHE A 87 12.32 -7.54 5.12
CA PHE A 87 13.33 -6.62 5.65
C PHE A 87 14.05 -5.85 4.54
N VAL A 88 14.42 -6.52 3.46
CA VAL A 88 15.09 -5.88 2.32
C VAL A 88 14.19 -4.80 1.73
N LEU A 89 12.91 -5.10 1.53
CA LEU A 89 11.90 -4.14 1.06
C LEU A 89 11.77 -2.97 2.05
N ALA A 90 11.73 -3.26 3.36
CA ALA A 90 11.70 -2.22 4.39
C ALA A 90 12.90 -1.27 4.28
N PHE A 91 14.13 -1.80 4.25
CA PHE A 91 15.35 -1.00 4.16
C PHE A 91 15.47 -0.22 2.85
N ILE A 92 15.13 -0.83 1.71
CA ILE A 92 15.20 -0.16 0.41
C ILE A 92 14.20 0.99 0.36
N ASN A 93 12.93 0.75 0.73
CA ASN A 93 11.91 1.79 0.69
C ASN A 93 12.28 3.00 1.57
N SER A 94 12.57 2.79 2.87
CA SER A 94 12.95 3.88 3.76
C SER A 94 14.28 4.53 3.38
N GLY A 95 15.25 3.73 2.91
CA GLY A 95 16.53 4.21 2.41
C GLY A 95 16.36 5.13 1.20
N THR A 96 15.47 4.78 0.27
CA THR A 96 15.13 5.60 -0.89
C THR A 96 14.44 6.89 -0.47
N SER A 97 13.50 6.87 0.48
CA SER A 97 12.87 8.09 1.02
C SER A 97 13.89 9.01 1.71
N PHE A 98 14.84 8.44 2.45
CA PHE A 98 15.91 9.21 3.08
C PHE A 98 16.85 9.83 2.04
N PHE A 99 17.27 9.05 1.05
CA PHE A 99 18.12 9.49 -0.06
C PHE A 99 17.46 10.57 -0.91
N SER A 100 16.19 10.42 -1.25
CA SER A 100 15.43 11.40 -2.02
C SER A 100 15.25 12.72 -1.26
N GLY A 101 15.19 12.68 0.08
CA GLY A 101 15.25 13.87 0.93
C GLY A 101 16.48 14.73 0.64
N PHE A 102 17.68 14.15 0.56
CA PHE A 102 18.89 14.91 0.18
C PHE A 102 18.79 15.52 -1.22
N VAL A 103 18.24 14.79 -2.19
CA VAL A 103 18.05 15.28 -3.57
C VAL A 103 17.14 16.51 -3.56
N VAL A 104 15.97 16.40 -2.93
CA VAL A 104 14.97 17.48 -2.88
C VAL A 104 15.54 18.69 -2.14
N PHE A 105 16.06 18.50 -0.93
CA PHE A 105 16.50 19.61 -0.09
C PHE A 105 17.77 20.29 -0.59
N SER A 106 18.68 19.58 -1.28
CA SER A 106 19.83 20.24 -1.93
C SER A 106 19.39 21.21 -3.03
N ILE A 107 18.36 20.85 -3.82
CA ILE A 107 17.81 21.69 -4.89
C ILE A 107 16.93 22.82 -4.34
N LEU A 108 16.18 22.57 -3.26
CA LEU A 108 15.43 23.63 -2.57
C LEU A 108 16.35 24.64 -1.89
N GLY A 109 17.47 24.20 -1.32
CA GLY A 109 18.49 25.10 -0.78
C GLY A 109 19.07 26.03 -1.85
N PHE A 110 19.30 25.52 -3.05
CA PHE A 110 19.65 26.33 -4.21
C PHE A 110 18.59 27.36 -4.56
N MET A 111 17.32 26.95 -4.64
CA MET A 111 16.22 27.87 -4.92
C MET A 111 16.09 28.97 -3.86
N ALA A 112 16.23 28.63 -2.57
CA ALA A 112 16.20 29.57 -1.47
C ALA A 112 17.34 30.59 -1.57
N SER A 113 18.56 30.12 -1.86
CA SER A 113 19.75 30.96 -2.05
C SER A 113 19.60 31.92 -3.24
N GLU A 114 19.15 31.44 -4.39
CA GLU A 114 18.96 32.27 -5.59
C GLU A 114 17.86 33.33 -5.41
N GLN A 115 16.83 33.02 -4.62
CA GLN A 115 15.72 33.94 -4.36
C GLN A 115 15.95 34.85 -3.15
N GLY A 116 17.00 34.62 -2.37
CA GLY A 116 17.26 35.35 -1.13
C GLY A 116 16.17 35.17 -0.08
N VAL A 117 15.54 33.98 -0.02
CA VAL A 117 14.47 33.65 0.93
C VAL A 117 14.89 32.52 1.87
N ASP A 118 14.23 32.42 3.02
CA ASP A 118 14.40 31.29 3.92
C ASP A 118 13.87 29.99 3.28
N ILE A 119 14.55 28.88 3.52
CA ILE A 119 14.18 27.60 2.92
C ILE A 119 12.78 27.11 3.37
N SER A 120 12.31 27.50 4.55
CA SER A 120 10.97 27.15 5.02
C SER A 120 9.86 27.73 4.12
N LYS A 121 10.17 28.74 3.30
CA LYS A 121 9.23 29.35 2.35
C LYS A 121 9.17 28.64 1.00
N VAL A 122 10.13 27.77 0.69
CA VAL A 122 10.18 27.01 -0.57
C VAL A 122 9.92 25.52 -0.35
N ALA A 123 10.01 25.05 0.89
CA ALA A 123 9.69 23.69 1.30
C ALA A 123 8.19 23.53 1.58
N GLU A 124 7.38 23.49 0.52
CA GLU A 124 5.98 23.08 0.59
C GLU A 124 5.84 21.55 0.45
N SER A 125 4.72 20.97 0.92
CA SER A 125 4.42 19.55 0.80
C SER A 125 3.38 19.25 -0.29
N GLY A 126 3.28 17.98 -0.69
CA GLY A 126 2.28 17.52 -1.66
C GLY A 126 2.64 17.85 -3.12
N PRO A 127 1.66 17.84 -4.04
CA PRO A 127 1.92 18.02 -5.47
C PRO A 127 2.61 19.34 -5.82
N GLY A 128 2.37 20.41 -5.04
CA GLY A 128 3.00 21.72 -5.25
C GLY A 128 4.53 21.65 -5.20
N LEU A 129 5.11 20.79 -4.37
CA LEU A 129 6.56 20.62 -4.29
C LEU A 129 7.13 20.13 -5.63
N ALA A 130 6.55 19.07 -6.18
CA ALA A 130 7.01 18.43 -7.41
C ALA A 130 6.66 19.23 -8.68
N PHE A 131 5.52 19.93 -8.69
CA PHE A 131 5.01 20.58 -9.89
C PHE A 131 5.14 22.12 -9.92
N ILE A 132 5.52 22.75 -8.80
CA ILE A 132 5.72 24.21 -8.71
C ILE A 132 7.14 24.53 -8.24
N ALA A 133 7.51 24.10 -7.03
CA ALA A 133 8.80 24.46 -6.42
C ALA A 133 9.97 23.85 -7.19
N TYR A 134 9.92 22.55 -7.47
CA TYR A 134 11.01 21.86 -8.15
C TYR A 134 11.24 22.33 -9.60
N PRO A 135 10.21 22.50 -10.45
CA PRO A 135 10.40 23.04 -11.81
C PRO A 135 10.89 24.49 -11.78
N LYS A 136 10.47 25.28 -10.78
CA LYS A 136 11.01 26.62 -10.56
C LYS A 136 12.50 26.57 -10.27
N ALA A 137 12.95 25.69 -9.38
CA ALA A 137 14.37 25.47 -9.10
C ALA A 137 15.15 25.06 -10.36
N VAL A 138 14.63 24.09 -11.11
CA VAL A 138 15.23 23.61 -12.36
C VAL A 138 15.35 24.70 -13.42
N SER A 139 14.38 25.60 -13.53
CA SER A 139 14.39 26.70 -14.51
C SER A 139 15.55 27.70 -14.30
N MET A 140 16.13 27.72 -13.09
CA MET A 140 17.27 28.58 -12.73
C MET A 140 18.62 27.91 -12.99
N MET A 141 18.64 26.62 -13.36
CA MET A 141 19.87 25.88 -13.63
C MET A 141 20.27 25.98 -15.12
N PRO A 142 21.58 25.97 -15.44
CA PRO A 142 22.03 25.78 -16.81
C PRO A 142 21.55 24.42 -17.34
N VAL A 143 21.20 24.38 -18.63
CA VAL A 143 20.67 23.18 -19.31
C VAL A 143 19.35 22.68 -18.68
N ALA A 144 18.50 23.60 -18.20
CA ALA A 144 17.18 23.32 -17.59
C ALA A 144 16.33 22.24 -18.28
N PRO A 145 16.25 22.16 -19.63
CA PRO A 145 15.44 21.13 -20.30
C PRO A 145 15.85 19.70 -19.95
N VAL A 146 17.16 19.43 -19.75
CA VAL A 146 17.65 18.09 -19.40
C VAL A 146 17.21 17.70 -18.00
N TRP A 147 17.38 18.59 -17.02
CA TRP A 147 16.99 18.34 -15.63
C TRP A 147 15.47 18.16 -15.48
N ALA A 148 14.68 18.95 -16.21
CA ALA A 148 13.23 18.83 -16.24
C ALA A 148 12.79 17.49 -16.83
N ALA A 149 13.37 17.09 -17.97
CA ALA A 149 13.06 15.81 -18.61
C ALA A 149 13.40 14.63 -17.69
N LEU A 150 14.60 14.61 -17.10
CA LEU A 150 15.00 13.56 -16.16
C LEU A 150 14.04 13.46 -14.96
N PHE A 151 13.70 14.60 -14.35
CA PHE A 151 12.83 14.65 -13.18
C PHE A 151 11.40 14.20 -13.50
N PHE A 152 10.78 14.70 -14.57
CA PHE A 152 9.41 14.34 -14.90
C PHE A 152 9.28 12.92 -15.46
N ILE A 153 10.28 12.40 -16.19
CA ILE A 153 10.32 10.99 -16.56
C ILE A 153 10.43 10.13 -15.30
N MET A 154 11.32 10.48 -14.37
CA MET A 154 11.42 9.77 -13.08
C MET A 154 10.09 9.77 -12.33
N LEU A 155 9.42 10.92 -12.18
CA LEU A 155 8.12 11.01 -11.51
C LEU A 155 7.06 10.14 -12.20
N LEU A 156 7.03 10.14 -13.54
CA LEU A 156 6.10 9.32 -14.31
C LEU A 156 6.35 7.83 -14.08
N LEU A 157 7.62 7.38 -14.09
CA LEU A 157 7.98 5.99 -13.85
C LEU A 157 7.63 5.54 -12.43
N LEU A 158 7.94 6.37 -11.41
CA LEU A 158 7.59 6.11 -10.01
C LEU A 158 6.08 5.94 -9.81
N GLY A 159 5.28 6.81 -10.44
CA GLY A 159 3.82 6.70 -10.41
C GLY A 159 3.31 5.46 -11.13
N MET A 160 3.87 5.16 -12.31
CA MET A 160 3.45 4.03 -13.14
C MET A 160 3.70 2.67 -12.47
N ASP A 161 4.85 2.48 -11.81
CA ASP A 161 5.15 1.25 -11.08
C ASP A 161 4.16 1.00 -9.93
N SER A 162 3.83 2.06 -9.20
CA SER A 162 2.83 2.02 -8.13
C SER A 162 1.45 1.65 -8.67
N GLN A 163 1.08 2.20 -9.84
CA GLN A 163 -0.20 1.88 -10.50
C GLN A 163 -0.25 0.44 -11.01
N PHE A 164 0.85 -0.09 -11.58
CA PHE A 164 0.90 -1.49 -12.01
C PHE A 164 0.62 -2.45 -10.86
N VAL A 165 1.26 -2.22 -9.70
CA VAL A 165 1.07 -3.05 -8.52
C VAL A 165 -0.35 -2.92 -7.95
N GLY A 166 -0.91 -1.70 -7.94
CA GLY A 166 -2.29 -1.46 -7.49
C GLY A 166 -3.35 -2.17 -8.34
N VAL A 167 -3.27 -2.01 -9.67
CA VAL A 167 -4.21 -2.67 -10.61
C VAL A 167 -4.03 -4.18 -10.58
N GLU A 168 -2.80 -4.68 -10.54
CA GLU A 168 -2.51 -6.12 -10.44
C GLU A 168 -3.13 -6.71 -9.17
N GLY A 169 -2.97 -6.03 -8.02
CA GLY A 169 -3.56 -6.47 -6.75
C GLY A 169 -5.08 -6.56 -6.81
N PHE A 170 -5.72 -5.52 -7.34
CA PHE A 170 -7.18 -5.47 -7.47
C PHE A 170 -7.73 -6.55 -8.42
N VAL A 171 -7.15 -6.67 -9.61
CA VAL A 171 -7.57 -7.66 -10.61
C VAL A 171 -7.36 -9.07 -10.11
N THR A 172 -6.23 -9.35 -9.46
CA THR A 172 -5.96 -10.67 -8.86
C THR A 172 -7.03 -11.02 -7.82
N GLY A 173 -7.34 -10.10 -6.91
CA GLY A 173 -8.40 -10.30 -5.92
C GLY A 173 -9.77 -10.58 -6.53
N ILE A 174 -10.14 -9.90 -7.63
CA ILE A 174 -11.40 -10.17 -8.34
C ILE A 174 -11.40 -11.56 -8.99
N LEU A 175 -10.32 -11.91 -9.70
CA LEU A 175 -10.24 -13.17 -10.43
C LEU A 175 -10.25 -14.38 -9.49
N ASP A 176 -9.66 -14.25 -8.29
CA ASP A 176 -9.64 -15.31 -7.28
C ASP A 176 -11.01 -15.58 -6.64
N LEU A 177 -11.97 -14.65 -6.77
CA LEU A 177 -13.36 -14.86 -6.33
C LEU A 177 -14.17 -15.74 -7.29
N PHE A 178 -13.77 -15.83 -8.56
CA PHE A 178 -14.49 -16.62 -9.57
C PHE A 178 -14.01 -18.08 -9.56
N PRO A 179 -14.92 -19.06 -9.41
CA PRO A 179 -14.51 -20.45 -9.39
C PRO A 179 -13.97 -20.88 -10.76
N GLY A 180 -12.93 -21.75 -10.76
CA GLY A 180 -12.20 -22.16 -11.97
C GLY A 180 -13.05 -22.81 -13.09
N LYS A 181 -14.33 -23.13 -12.82
CA LYS A 181 -15.30 -23.56 -13.83
C LYS A 181 -15.63 -22.46 -14.86
N TYR A 182 -15.44 -21.19 -14.52
CA TYR A 182 -15.67 -20.05 -15.41
C TYR A 182 -14.38 -19.56 -16.10
N TYR A 183 -13.34 -20.38 -16.15
CA TYR A 183 -12.06 -20.03 -16.77
C TYR A 183 -12.24 -19.69 -18.26
N MET A 184 -12.15 -18.41 -18.60
CA MET A 184 -12.13 -17.94 -19.99
C MET A 184 -10.69 -17.63 -20.41
N ARG A 185 -10.34 -17.94 -21.66
CA ARG A 185 -8.98 -17.80 -22.21
C ARG A 185 -8.37 -16.40 -22.05
N TYR A 186 -9.21 -15.35 -22.02
CA TYR A 186 -8.79 -13.93 -21.90
C TYR A 186 -9.42 -13.21 -20.70
N GLN A 187 -9.82 -13.94 -19.66
CA GLN A 187 -10.53 -13.35 -18.52
C GLN A 187 -9.74 -12.24 -17.83
N ARG A 188 -8.41 -12.38 -17.74
CA ARG A 188 -7.54 -11.43 -17.06
C ARG A 188 -7.41 -10.15 -17.88
N GLU A 189 -7.15 -10.28 -19.18
CA GLU A 189 -7.02 -9.15 -20.10
C GLU A 189 -8.32 -8.34 -20.17
N ILE A 190 -9.46 -9.03 -20.19
CA ILE A 190 -10.78 -8.39 -20.13
C ILE A 190 -11.00 -7.68 -18.79
N ALA A 191 -10.67 -8.33 -17.67
CA ALA A 191 -10.81 -7.73 -16.34
C ALA A 191 -9.95 -6.47 -16.17
N VAL A 192 -8.69 -6.51 -16.62
CA VAL A 192 -7.79 -5.34 -16.65
C VAL A 192 -8.38 -4.25 -17.55
N ALA A 193 -8.83 -4.58 -18.75
CA ALA A 193 -9.39 -3.59 -19.68
C ALA A 193 -10.64 -2.89 -19.11
N ILE A 194 -11.53 -3.65 -18.47
CA ILE A 194 -12.71 -3.10 -17.79
C ILE A 194 -12.29 -2.21 -16.61
N CYS A 195 -11.36 -2.67 -15.77
CA CYS A 195 -10.85 -1.91 -14.64
C CYS A 195 -10.25 -0.57 -15.10
N CYS A 196 -9.36 -0.59 -16.09
CA CYS A 196 -8.72 0.60 -16.63
C CYS A 196 -9.74 1.55 -17.29
N LEU A 197 -10.73 1.02 -18.02
CA LEU A 197 -11.78 1.84 -18.63
C LEU A 197 -12.64 2.54 -17.57
N LEU A 198 -13.02 1.84 -16.50
CA LEU A 198 -13.78 2.41 -15.40
C LEU A 198 -12.97 3.48 -14.67
N CYS A 199 -11.69 3.21 -14.35
CA CYS A 199 -10.80 4.20 -13.74
C CYS A 199 -10.67 5.43 -14.63
N PHE A 200 -10.43 5.25 -15.94
CA PHE A 200 -10.34 6.34 -16.90
C PHE A 200 -11.58 7.24 -16.90
N ILE A 201 -12.79 6.65 -16.91
CA ILE A 201 -14.04 7.41 -16.88
C ILE A 201 -14.18 8.22 -15.57
N ILE A 202 -13.79 7.65 -14.43
CA ILE A 202 -13.82 8.33 -13.13
C ILE A 202 -12.77 9.46 -13.10
N ASP A 203 -11.56 9.18 -13.57
CA ASP A 203 -10.42 10.10 -13.54
C ASP A 203 -10.60 11.30 -14.49
N LEU A 204 -11.48 11.21 -15.51
CA LEU A 204 -11.87 12.37 -16.32
C LEU A 204 -12.40 13.53 -15.46
N SER A 205 -13.00 13.24 -14.31
CA SER A 205 -13.44 14.28 -13.36
C SER A 205 -12.26 15.10 -12.80
N MET A 206 -11.08 14.48 -12.66
CA MET A 206 -9.86 15.10 -12.12
C MET A 206 -9.05 15.87 -13.18
N VAL A 207 -9.39 15.72 -14.47
CA VAL A 207 -8.74 16.45 -15.59
C VAL A 207 -9.51 17.72 -15.99
N THR A 208 -10.64 18.00 -15.33
CA THR A 208 -11.41 19.24 -15.54
C THR A 208 -10.71 20.48 -14.97
N GLN A 209 -11.19 21.69 -15.28
CA GLN A 209 -10.67 22.93 -14.69
C GLN A 209 -10.77 22.97 -13.15
N GLY A 210 -11.76 22.27 -12.57
CA GLY A 210 -11.90 22.07 -11.13
C GLY A 210 -11.29 20.77 -10.61
N GLY A 211 -10.52 20.06 -11.44
CA GLY A 211 -10.08 18.70 -11.19
C GLY A 211 -9.23 18.53 -9.93
N MET A 212 -8.43 19.54 -9.57
CA MET A 212 -7.63 19.52 -8.32
C MET A 212 -8.52 19.43 -7.06
N TYR A 213 -9.72 20.03 -7.08
CA TYR A 213 -10.64 19.90 -5.95
C TYR A 213 -11.17 18.47 -5.79
N VAL A 214 -11.43 17.80 -6.91
CA VAL A 214 -11.87 16.40 -6.93
C VAL A 214 -10.71 15.50 -6.50
N PHE A 215 -9.52 15.71 -7.05
CA PHE A 215 -8.30 14.99 -6.70
C PHE A 215 -8.05 15.02 -5.18
N GLN A 216 -8.09 16.21 -4.57
CA GLN A 216 -7.87 16.33 -3.13
C GLN A 216 -8.94 15.63 -2.29
N LEU A 217 -10.17 15.55 -2.77
CA LEU A 217 -11.22 14.81 -2.06
C LEU A 217 -10.90 13.30 -2.03
N PHE A 218 -10.44 12.75 -3.15
CA PHE A 218 -10.00 11.36 -3.25
C PHE A 218 -8.74 11.10 -2.41
N ASP A 219 -7.73 11.96 -2.53
CA ASP A 219 -6.46 11.88 -1.80
C ASP A 219 -6.67 11.93 -0.29
N TYR A 220 -7.54 12.83 0.19
CA TYR A 220 -7.75 13.01 1.63
C TYR A 220 -8.69 11.97 2.27
N TYR A 221 -9.70 11.46 1.53
CA TYR A 221 -10.70 10.56 2.13
C TYR A 221 -10.62 9.09 1.67
N SER A 222 -10.39 8.83 0.38
CA SER A 222 -10.51 7.48 -0.19
C SER A 222 -9.32 6.59 0.19
N ALA A 223 -8.14 6.94 -0.31
CA ALA A 223 -6.88 6.34 0.07
C ALA A 223 -6.26 7.22 1.17
N SER A 224 -6.93 7.31 2.32
CA SER A 224 -6.51 8.12 3.46
C SER A 224 -5.78 7.29 4.50
N GLY A 225 -5.00 7.94 5.37
CA GLY A 225 -4.35 7.23 6.47
C GLY A 225 -5.37 6.53 7.35
N MET A 226 -6.56 7.13 7.50
CA MET A 226 -7.66 6.56 8.29
C MET A 226 -8.18 5.24 7.73
N THR A 227 -8.45 5.15 6.41
CA THR A 227 -8.98 3.92 5.80
C THR A 227 -7.94 2.80 5.83
N LEU A 228 -6.67 3.11 5.59
CA LEU A 228 -5.56 2.14 5.66
C LEU A 228 -5.31 1.64 7.08
N LEU A 229 -5.28 2.52 8.08
CA LEU A 229 -5.08 2.12 9.48
C LEU A 229 -6.24 1.25 9.99
N TRP A 230 -7.48 1.57 9.59
CA TRP A 230 -8.65 0.74 9.89
C TRP A 230 -8.52 -0.66 9.31
N GLN A 231 -8.14 -0.77 8.04
CA GLN A 231 -7.93 -2.05 7.38
C GLN A 231 -6.79 -2.85 8.03
N ALA A 232 -5.63 -2.22 8.25
CA ALA A 232 -4.47 -2.85 8.87
C ALA A 232 -4.74 -3.34 10.30
N PHE A 233 -5.56 -2.61 11.07
CA PHE A 233 -6.01 -3.05 12.38
C PHE A 233 -6.78 -4.38 12.29
N TRP A 234 -7.79 -4.46 11.42
CA TRP A 234 -8.59 -5.67 11.27
C TRP A 234 -7.80 -6.84 10.70
N GLU A 235 -6.86 -6.60 9.78
CA GLU A 235 -5.94 -7.64 9.30
C GLU A 235 -5.11 -8.23 10.45
N CYS A 236 -4.53 -7.37 11.31
CA CYS A 236 -3.81 -7.83 12.49
C CYS A 236 -4.70 -8.61 13.45
N VAL A 237 -5.93 -8.14 13.71
CA VAL A 237 -6.89 -8.84 14.57
C VAL A 237 -7.23 -10.23 14.02
N VAL A 238 -7.52 -10.32 12.72
CA VAL A 238 -7.85 -11.60 12.08
C VAL A 238 -6.68 -12.56 12.12
N VAL A 239 -5.47 -12.12 11.74
CA VAL A 239 -4.28 -13.00 11.72
C VAL A 239 -3.88 -13.44 13.13
N ALA A 240 -3.80 -12.51 14.09
CA ALA A 240 -3.26 -12.81 15.40
C ALA A 240 -4.25 -13.50 16.34
N TRP A 241 -5.53 -13.12 16.30
CA TRP A 241 -6.53 -13.51 17.30
C TRP A 241 -7.62 -14.44 16.78
N VAL A 242 -8.01 -14.31 15.51
CA VAL A 242 -9.04 -15.20 14.92
C VAL A 242 -8.39 -16.45 14.33
N TYR A 243 -7.41 -16.27 13.44
CA TYR A 243 -6.66 -17.36 12.84
C TYR A 243 -5.66 -17.99 13.82
N GLY A 244 -5.01 -17.14 14.62
CA GLY A 244 -4.09 -17.52 15.67
C GLY A 244 -2.64 -17.24 15.32
N ALA A 245 -2.00 -16.37 16.10
CA ALA A 245 -0.62 -15.93 15.87
C ALA A 245 0.39 -17.08 15.86
N ASP A 246 0.20 -18.12 16.68
CA ASP A 246 1.09 -19.29 16.69
C ASP A 246 0.95 -20.12 15.42
N ARG A 247 -0.29 -20.32 14.94
CA ARG A 247 -0.54 -21.01 13.67
C ARG A 247 0.14 -20.28 12.51
N PHE A 248 0.00 -18.96 12.47
CA PHE A 248 0.64 -18.14 11.43
C PHE A 248 2.18 -18.19 11.49
N MET A 249 2.79 -18.18 12.69
CA MET A 249 4.24 -18.41 12.83
C MET A 249 4.67 -19.78 12.32
N ASP A 250 3.88 -20.82 12.60
CA ASP A 250 4.16 -22.18 12.15
C ASP A 250 4.02 -22.30 10.63
N ASP A 251 3.05 -21.62 10.02
CA ASP A 251 2.88 -21.59 8.56
C ASP A 251 4.07 -20.91 7.88
N ILE A 252 4.52 -19.76 8.40
CA ILE A 252 5.74 -19.10 7.89
C ILE A 252 6.94 -20.04 8.06
N ALA A 253 7.06 -20.72 9.20
CA ALA A 253 8.16 -21.66 9.44
C ALA A 253 8.17 -22.83 8.45
N ARG A 254 6.99 -23.32 8.04
CA ARG A 254 6.86 -24.34 6.98
C ARG A 254 7.26 -23.80 5.60
N MET A 255 6.95 -22.54 5.31
CA MET A 255 7.33 -21.90 4.05
C MET A 255 8.85 -21.73 3.96
N ILE A 256 9.47 -21.08 4.94
CA ILE A 256 10.88 -20.65 4.86
C ILE A 256 11.87 -21.66 5.46
N GLY A 257 11.38 -22.70 6.14
CA GLY A 257 12.18 -23.76 6.77
C GLY A 257 12.75 -23.42 8.15
N TYR A 258 12.45 -22.23 8.70
CA TYR A 258 12.85 -21.83 10.05
C TYR A 258 11.81 -20.92 10.69
N ARG A 259 11.69 -20.95 12.02
CA ARG A 259 10.72 -20.11 12.73
C ARG A 259 11.21 -18.66 12.80
N PRO A 260 10.39 -17.66 12.39
CA PRO A 260 10.75 -16.25 12.52
C PRO A 260 11.00 -15.84 13.99
N PHE A 261 11.66 -14.70 14.17
CA PHE A 261 11.97 -14.21 15.51
C PHE A 261 10.68 -13.91 16.31
N PRO A 262 10.54 -14.37 17.56
CA PRO A 262 9.29 -14.24 18.32
C PRO A 262 8.79 -12.80 18.51
N TRP A 263 9.67 -11.80 18.41
CA TRP A 263 9.29 -10.39 18.48
C TRP A 263 8.21 -10.00 17.45
N ILE A 264 8.25 -10.60 16.25
CA ILE A 264 7.27 -10.31 15.20
C ILE A 264 5.86 -10.73 15.60
N LYS A 265 5.76 -11.82 16.37
CA LYS A 265 4.50 -12.24 16.96
C LYS A 265 3.92 -11.13 17.83
N TRP A 266 4.75 -10.51 18.68
CA TRP A 266 4.33 -9.39 19.52
C TRP A 266 3.96 -8.15 18.71
N CYS A 267 4.69 -7.88 17.63
CA CYS A 267 4.40 -6.78 16.73
C CYS A 267 2.98 -6.87 16.16
N TRP A 268 2.64 -7.94 15.44
CA TRP A 268 1.31 -8.04 14.82
C TRP A 268 0.19 -8.34 15.82
N SER A 269 0.50 -8.88 17.00
CA SER A 269 -0.55 -9.25 17.97
C SER A 269 -0.98 -8.06 18.83
N PHE A 270 -0.05 -7.16 19.14
CA PHE A 270 -0.27 -6.07 20.08
C PHE A 270 0.22 -4.72 19.58
N ILE A 271 1.49 -4.60 19.18
CA ILE A 271 2.09 -3.28 18.88
C ILE A 271 1.40 -2.62 17.68
N THR A 272 1.38 -3.30 16.54
CA THR A 272 0.76 -2.80 15.31
C THR A 272 -0.72 -2.47 15.51
N PRO A 273 -1.60 -3.36 16.02
CA PRO A 273 -3.01 -3.01 16.20
C PRO A 273 -3.22 -1.86 17.20
N CYS A 274 -2.42 -1.76 18.27
CA CYS A 274 -2.49 -0.62 19.19
C CYS A 274 -2.07 0.69 18.53
N VAL A 275 -0.99 0.69 17.74
CA VAL A 275 -0.55 1.87 16.98
C VAL A 275 -1.59 2.26 15.94
N CYS A 276 -2.12 1.30 15.18
CA CYS A 276 -3.17 1.56 14.19
C CYS A 276 -4.40 2.19 14.82
N MET A 277 -4.93 1.59 15.88
CA MET A 277 -6.11 2.09 16.56
C MET A 277 -5.85 3.43 17.26
N GLY A 278 -4.68 3.61 17.87
CA GLY A 278 -4.30 4.86 18.52
C GLY A 278 -4.24 6.03 17.55
N ILE A 279 -3.55 5.85 16.41
CA ILE A 279 -3.47 6.88 15.38
C ILE A 279 -4.85 7.13 14.75
N PHE A 280 -5.61 6.08 14.45
CA PHE A 280 -6.95 6.19 13.90
C PHE A 280 -7.89 6.99 14.81
N LEU A 281 -7.96 6.67 16.10
CA LEU A 281 -8.80 7.39 17.06
C LEU A 281 -8.37 8.86 17.20
N PHE A 282 -7.06 9.12 17.24
CA PHE A 282 -6.59 10.50 17.30
C PHE A 282 -6.97 11.30 16.05
N HIS A 283 -6.85 10.69 14.87
CA HIS A 283 -7.21 11.33 13.61
C HIS A 283 -8.71 11.63 13.53
N LEU A 284 -9.56 10.78 14.12
CA LEU A 284 -10.99 11.04 14.27
C LEU A 284 -11.27 12.17 15.27
N LEU A 285 -10.59 12.19 16.42
CA LEU A 285 -10.80 13.19 17.47
C LEU A 285 -10.32 14.58 17.05
N ASN A 286 -9.25 14.66 16.27
CA ASN A 286 -8.66 15.90 15.77
C ASN A 286 -9.02 16.16 14.31
N TYR A 287 -10.10 15.55 13.82
CA TYR A 287 -10.56 15.73 12.45
C TYR A 287 -10.82 17.22 12.18
N LYS A 288 -10.27 17.69 11.07
CA LYS A 288 -10.53 19.03 10.54
C LYS A 288 -11.13 18.90 9.14
N PRO A 289 -12.10 19.76 8.80
CA PRO A 289 -12.60 19.89 7.44
C PRO A 289 -11.47 20.06 6.43
N LEU A 290 -11.59 19.40 5.29
CA LEU A 290 -10.62 19.52 4.20
C LEU A 290 -10.62 20.96 3.67
N THR A 291 -9.42 21.49 3.42
CA THR A 291 -9.23 22.82 2.81
C THR A 291 -8.21 22.76 1.69
N TYR A 292 -8.47 23.42 0.57
CA TYR A 292 -7.51 23.60 -0.53
C TYR A 292 -6.78 24.94 -0.40
N ASN A 293 -5.44 24.89 -0.46
CA ASN A 293 -4.54 26.04 -0.33
C ASN A 293 -4.80 26.93 0.90
N ASN A 294 -5.37 26.38 1.98
CA ASN A 294 -5.79 27.11 3.19
C ASN A 294 -6.77 28.27 2.94
N VAL A 295 -7.37 28.35 1.76
CA VAL A 295 -8.29 29.44 1.36
C VAL A 295 -9.67 28.88 1.05
N TYR A 296 -9.74 27.77 0.32
CA TYR A 296 -11.01 27.16 -0.06
C TYR A 296 -11.40 26.09 0.94
N VAL A 297 -12.52 26.29 1.62
CA VAL A 297 -13.14 25.29 2.50
C VAL A 297 -14.18 24.53 1.70
N TYR A 298 -14.12 23.20 1.75
CA TYR A 298 -15.09 22.38 1.05
C TYR A 298 -16.50 22.58 1.61
N PRO A 299 -17.53 22.60 0.76
CA PRO A 299 -18.90 22.66 1.22
C PRO A 299 -19.28 21.35 1.95
N TRP A 300 -20.28 21.42 2.84
CA TRP A 300 -20.72 20.28 3.65
C TRP A 300 -21.05 19.03 2.83
N TRP A 301 -21.61 19.19 1.62
CA TRP A 301 -21.92 18.05 0.75
C TRP A 301 -20.65 17.39 0.18
N GLY A 302 -19.56 18.15 0.02
CA GLY A 302 -18.27 17.63 -0.40
C GLY A 302 -17.65 16.75 0.69
N GLU A 303 -17.76 17.18 1.95
CA GLU A 303 -17.38 16.34 3.10
C GLU A 303 -18.21 15.06 3.18
N VAL A 304 -19.53 15.14 2.94
CA VAL A 304 -20.39 13.95 2.88
C VAL A 304 -19.92 12.98 1.80
N ILE A 305 -19.58 13.46 0.60
CA ILE A 305 -19.01 12.61 -0.46
C ILE A 305 -17.70 11.98 0.01
N GLY A 306 -16.81 12.75 0.62
CA GLY A 306 -15.55 12.27 1.18
C GLY A 306 -15.76 11.14 2.20
N TRP A 307 -16.66 11.34 3.17
CA TRP A 307 -17.00 10.31 4.14
C TRP A 307 -17.66 9.09 3.51
N CYS A 308 -18.50 9.26 2.49
CA CYS A 308 -19.03 8.13 1.73
C CYS A 308 -17.92 7.31 1.05
N LEU A 309 -16.89 7.97 0.48
CA LEU A 309 -15.73 7.29 -0.08
C LEU A 309 -14.98 6.50 1.00
N ALA A 310 -14.66 7.12 2.14
CA ALA A 310 -13.96 6.46 3.24
C ALA A 310 -14.76 5.27 3.82
N LEU A 311 -16.06 5.48 4.09
CA LEU A 311 -16.92 4.46 4.68
C LEU A 311 -17.22 3.30 3.72
N SER A 312 -17.15 3.53 2.41
CA SER A 312 -17.40 2.48 1.41
C SER A 312 -16.49 1.27 1.57
N SER A 313 -15.20 1.49 1.89
CA SER A 313 -14.25 0.41 2.16
C SER A 313 -14.30 -0.04 3.63
N MET A 314 -14.37 0.91 4.58
CA MET A 314 -14.32 0.59 6.01
C MET A 314 -15.50 -0.28 6.47
N LEU A 315 -16.70 -0.04 5.92
CA LEU A 315 -17.90 -0.79 6.30
C LEU A 315 -17.97 -2.19 5.69
N CYS A 316 -17.17 -2.52 4.67
CA CYS A 316 -17.13 -3.86 4.08
C CYS A 316 -16.83 -4.94 5.12
N ILE A 317 -15.95 -4.67 6.09
CA ILE A 317 -15.58 -5.62 7.16
C ILE A 317 -16.77 -5.90 8.09
N PRO A 318 -17.34 -4.92 8.83
CA PRO A 318 -18.45 -5.18 9.74
C PRO A 318 -19.71 -5.67 9.02
N VAL A 319 -20.01 -5.15 7.83
CA VAL A 319 -21.18 -5.60 7.05
C VAL A 319 -21.02 -7.07 6.63
N SER A 320 -19.84 -7.47 6.15
CA SER A 320 -19.59 -8.87 5.78
C SER A 320 -19.66 -9.81 6.98
N LEU A 321 -19.15 -9.36 8.14
CA LEU A 321 -19.24 -10.11 9.38
C LEU A 321 -20.69 -10.35 9.80
N VAL A 322 -21.50 -9.29 9.84
CA VAL A 322 -22.92 -9.35 10.21
C VAL A 322 -23.69 -10.22 9.20
N TYR A 323 -23.45 -10.02 7.90
CA TYR A 323 -24.10 -10.79 6.84
C TYR A 323 -23.82 -12.29 6.96
N LYS A 324 -22.55 -12.69 7.13
CA LYS A 324 -22.17 -14.11 7.28
C LYS A 324 -22.71 -14.72 8.58
N LEU A 325 -22.67 -13.97 9.69
CA LEU A 325 -23.22 -14.43 10.97
C LEU A 325 -24.75 -14.58 10.92
N ALA A 326 -25.46 -13.67 10.23
CA ALA A 326 -26.91 -13.76 10.09
C ALA A 326 -27.34 -14.96 9.23
N GLY A 327 -26.59 -15.25 8.16
CA GLY A 327 -26.88 -16.35 7.23
C GLY A 327 -26.45 -17.74 7.71
N ALA A 328 -25.48 -17.84 8.63
CA ALA A 328 -25.03 -19.12 9.15
C ALA A 328 -26.09 -19.81 10.02
N LYS A 329 -26.21 -21.14 9.92
CA LYS A 329 -27.13 -21.94 10.75
C LYS A 329 -26.54 -22.28 12.12
N GLY A 330 -27.44 -22.51 13.07
CA GLY A 330 -27.11 -22.89 14.45
C GLY A 330 -27.20 -21.74 15.43
N THR A 331 -26.71 -21.99 16.65
CA THR A 331 -26.56 -21.01 17.72
C THR A 331 -25.44 -20.01 17.42
N PHE A 332 -25.40 -18.87 18.12
CA PHE A 332 -24.35 -17.86 17.90
C PHE A 332 -22.93 -18.43 18.01
N ARG A 333 -22.71 -19.33 19.00
CA ARG A 333 -21.42 -19.97 19.22
C ARG A 333 -21.02 -20.90 18.06
N GLU A 334 -21.94 -21.75 17.62
CA GLU A 334 -21.70 -22.66 16.48
C GLU A 334 -21.43 -21.87 15.20
N ARG A 335 -22.17 -20.79 14.96
CA ARG A 335 -21.93 -19.91 13.81
C ARG A 335 -20.54 -19.30 13.86
N TRP A 336 -20.11 -18.81 15.01
CA TRP A 336 -18.78 -18.24 15.19
C TRP A 336 -17.68 -19.28 14.99
N GLU A 337 -17.79 -20.44 15.62
CA GLU A 337 -16.82 -21.54 15.48
C GLU A 337 -16.72 -22.04 14.03
N ASN A 338 -17.85 -22.14 13.32
CA ASN A 338 -17.88 -22.54 11.93
C ASN A 338 -17.25 -21.49 11.00
N LEU A 339 -17.56 -20.20 11.19
CA LEU A 339 -17.05 -19.12 10.33
C LEU A 339 -15.58 -18.79 10.57
N THR A 340 -15.05 -19.09 11.76
CA THR A 340 -13.64 -18.85 12.12
C THR A 340 -12.74 -20.06 11.87
N LYS A 341 -13.31 -21.20 11.45
CA LYS A 341 -12.53 -22.37 11.06
C LYS A 341 -11.87 -22.14 9.69
N PRO A 342 -10.54 -22.26 9.57
CA PRO A 342 -9.86 -22.10 8.29
C PRO A 342 -10.27 -23.23 7.32
N VAL A 343 -10.35 -22.88 6.04
CA VAL A 343 -10.68 -23.83 4.96
C VAL A 343 -9.38 -24.28 4.31
N TRP A 344 -9.09 -25.58 4.37
CA TRP A 344 -7.90 -26.17 3.78
C TRP A 344 -8.23 -26.82 2.44
N GLY A 345 -7.79 -26.19 1.34
CA GLY A 345 -7.72 -26.82 0.02
C GLY A 345 -6.62 -27.88 -0.10
N ALA A 346 -6.70 -28.75 -1.11
CA ALA A 346 -5.75 -29.85 -1.36
C ALA A 346 -4.28 -29.40 -1.45
N HIS A 347 -4.02 -28.25 -2.08
CA HIS A 347 -2.68 -27.69 -2.19
C HIS A 347 -2.09 -27.28 -0.83
N HIS A 348 -2.91 -26.86 0.14
CA HIS A 348 -2.42 -26.55 1.49
C HIS A 348 -2.02 -27.83 2.23
N LEU A 349 -2.77 -28.91 2.02
CA LEU A 349 -2.54 -30.20 2.68
C LEU A 349 -1.25 -30.87 2.19
N GLU A 350 -0.87 -30.65 0.93
CA GLU A 350 0.41 -31.12 0.38
C GLU A 350 1.61 -30.61 1.19
N TYR A 351 1.56 -29.36 1.66
CA TYR A 351 2.63 -28.76 2.47
C TYR A 351 2.47 -28.97 3.99
N MET A 352 1.34 -29.55 4.42
CA MET A 352 1.12 -29.94 5.82
C MET A 352 1.47 -31.40 6.11
N ALA A 353 1.54 -32.24 5.07
CA ALA A 353 1.86 -33.64 5.19
C ALA A 353 3.34 -33.83 5.57
N PRO A 354 3.67 -34.64 6.60
CA PRO A 354 5.04 -35.12 6.76
C PRO A 354 5.42 -35.96 5.53
N ASP A 355 6.71 -35.98 5.14
CA ASP A 355 7.26 -36.64 3.93
C ASP A 355 6.76 -38.08 3.68
N THR A 356 6.24 -38.74 4.72
CA THR A 356 5.68 -40.10 4.67
C THR A 356 4.28 -40.18 4.04
N ASP A 357 3.46 -39.14 4.15
CA ASP A 357 2.07 -39.11 3.65
C ASP A 357 1.96 -38.64 2.19
N ILE A 358 2.99 -37.99 1.64
CA ILE A 358 3.02 -37.54 0.23
C ILE A 358 2.88 -38.72 -0.73
N LYS A 359 3.38 -39.92 -0.39
CA LYS A 359 3.18 -41.14 -1.19
C LYS A 359 1.73 -41.62 -1.23
N SER A 360 0.95 -41.39 -0.17
CA SER A 360 -0.49 -41.67 -0.18
C SER A 360 -1.28 -40.61 -0.95
N LEU A 361 -0.89 -39.34 -0.87
CA LEU A 361 -1.52 -38.25 -1.63
C LEU A 361 -1.24 -38.35 -3.13
N ALA A 362 -0.06 -38.83 -3.54
CA ALA A 362 0.27 -39.10 -4.94
C ALA A 362 -0.61 -40.19 -5.58
N SER A 363 -1.21 -41.08 -4.79
CA SER A 363 -2.18 -42.08 -5.27
C SER A 363 -3.57 -41.51 -5.57
N LEU A 364 -3.80 -40.23 -5.28
CA LEU A 364 -5.05 -39.51 -5.55
C LEU A 364 -5.01 -38.63 -6.81
N SER A 365 -3.95 -38.75 -7.64
CA SER A 365 -3.94 -38.10 -8.96
C SER A 365 -4.79 -38.90 -9.97
N PRO A 366 -5.74 -38.27 -10.69
CA PRO A 366 -6.76 -38.98 -11.45
C PRO A 366 -6.23 -39.46 -12.81
N GLY A 367 -6.05 -40.77 -12.94
CA GLY A 367 -6.29 -41.46 -14.20
C GLY A 367 -7.79 -41.74 -14.31
N THR A 368 -8.40 -41.35 -15.43
CA THR A 368 -9.71 -41.81 -15.95
C THR A 368 -10.99 -41.40 -15.18
N GLU A 369 -11.65 -40.37 -15.73
CA GLU A 369 -13.10 -40.16 -15.94
C GLU A 369 -14.19 -40.43 -14.88
N GLU A 370 -13.96 -40.96 -13.68
CA GLU A 370 -15.09 -41.34 -12.78
C GLU A 370 -15.37 -40.52 -11.51
N ASN A 371 -14.62 -39.46 -11.17
CA ASN A 371 -14.88 -38.67 -9.95
C ASN A 371 -15.47 -37.27 -10.21
N LYS A 372 -16.58 -37.21 -10.96
CA LYS A 372 -17.58 -36.15 -10.75
C LYS A 372 -18.56 -36.64 -9.68
N VAL A 373 -19.04 -35.72 -8.83
CA VAL A 373 -20.06 -35.91 -7.78
C VAL A 373 -19.41 -36.46 -6.49
N ILE A 374 -19.29 -35.78 -5.35
CA ILE A 374 -20.25 -34.97 -4.57
C ILE A 374 -19.44 -33.97 -3.70
N ILE A 375 -19.53 -32.66 -3.97
CA ILE A 375 -19.34 -31.60 -2.94
C ILE A 375 -20.43 -30.55 -3.20
N PHE A 376 -21.66 -30.89 -2.85
CA PHE A 376 -22.74 -29.96 -2.59
C PHE A 376 -23.72 -30.71 -1.68
N GLU A 377 -23.59 -30.49 -0.38
CA GLU A 377 -24.65 -30.52 0.63
C GLU A 377 -24.00 -30.57 2.02
N SER A 378 -23.97 -29.42 2.69
CA SER A 378 -24.14 -29.30 4.16
C SER A 378 -24.01 -27.86 4.63
N VAL A 379 -24.69 -26.92 3.97
CA VAL A 379 -25.39 -25.83 4.66
C VAL A 379 -26.61 -25.52 3.79
N MET A 380 -27.65 -26.34 3.93
CA MET A 380 -28.98 -25.76 3.81
C MET A 380 -29.12 -24.79 4.95
#